data_AF-A0A1S3S493-F1
#
_entry.id   AF-A0A1S3S493-F1
#
_cell.length_a   1.000
_cell.length_b   1.000
_cell.length_c   1.000
_cell.angle_alpha   90.00
_cell.angle_beta   90.00
_cell.angle_gamma   90.00
#
_symmetry.space_group_name_H-M   'P 1'
#
loop_
_entity.id
_entity.type
_entity.pdbx_description
1 polymer ?
#
loop_
_entity_poly.entity_id
_entity_poly.type
_entity_poly.pdbx_seq_one_letter_code
_entity_poly.pdbx_strand_id
1 'polypeptide(L)'
;MFFQFGPSIEQQASVMLNIMEEYDWYIFSIVTTYYPGYLDFVTKIRSTIENSFVGWELEEVLLLDMSVDDGDSKIQNQLKKLQSPVILLYCTKEEANTIFEVAHSVGITGYGYTWIVPSLVAGDAEVIPAEFPTGLISVSYDEWDYGLEARVRDGVAVIAMATSTMMLDRGAHTLMKSECHGATDKKGPIAGNPNEVLR
;
A
#
# COMPACT_ATOMS: atom_id res chain seq x y z
N MET A 1 -11.43 10.71 8.69
CA MET A 1 -10.03 10.53 8.27
C MET A 1 -9.46 9.41 9.12
N PHE A 2 -8.83 8.42 8.51
CA PHE A 2 -8.25 7.25 9.16
C PHE A 2 -6.77 7.20 8.79
N PHE A 3 -5.91 6.85 9.75
CA PHE A 3 -4.47 6.81 9.57
C PHE A 3 -3.96 5.39 9.82
N GLN A 4 -2.97 4.98 9.05
CA GLN A 4 -2.28 3.70 9.17
C GLN A 4 -0.79 3.96 9.43
N PHE A 5 -0.12 3.03 10.11
CA PHE A 5 1.33 3.10 10.35
C PHE A 5 2.16 2.54 9.19
N GLY A 6 1.50 1.89 8.22
CA GLY A 6 2.17 1.36 7.04
C GLY A 6 2.64 2.47 6.09
N PRO A 7 3.70 2.22 5.30
CA PRO A 7 4.17 3.15 4.30
C PRO A 7 3.15 3.29 3.16
N SER A 8 3.14 4.46 2.54
CA SER A 8 2.27 4.68 1.38
C SER A 8 2.71 3.82 0.19
N ILE A 9 1.79 3.57 -0.74
CA ILE A 9 2.07 2.80 -1.97
C ILE A 9 3.17 3.48 -2.77
N GLU A 10 3.19 4.81 -2.79
CA GLU A 10 4.17 5.58 -3.52
C GLU A 10 5.58 5.47 -2.92
N GLN A 11 5.68 5.42 -1.59
CA GLN A 11 6.95 5.21 -0.90
C GLN A 11 7.48 3.81 -1.18
N GLN A 12 6.63 2.79 -1.12
CA GLN A 12 7.03 1.41 -1.44
C GLN A 12 7.50 1.30 -2.89
N ALA A 13 6.78 1.89 -3.85
CA ALA A 13 7.18 1.92 -5.26
C ALA A 13 8.56 2.60 -5.46
N SER A 14 8.83 3.70 -4.75
CA SER A 14 10.14 4.35 -4.80
C SER A 14 11.26 3.47 -4.25
N VAL A 15 11.02 2.72 -3.17
CA VAL A 15 12.01 1.76 -2.65
C VAL A 15 12.24 0.61 -3.64
N MET A 16 11.18 0.10 -4.28
CA MET A 16 11.30 -0.94 -5.31
C MET A 16 12.16 -0.45 -6.49
N LEU A 17 11.98 0.79 -6.95
CA LEU A 17 12.83 1.39 -7.99
C LEU A 17 14.28 1.55 -7.53
N ASN A 18 14.52 1.99 -6.29
CA ASN A 18 15.88 2.12 -5.75
C ASN A 18 16.60 0.76 -5.69
N ILE A 19 15.90 -0.31 -5.34
CA ILE A 19 16.46 -1.67 -5.36
C ILE A 19 16.88 -2.02 -6.79
N MET A 20 16.02 -1.80 -7.78
CA MET A 20 16.35 -2.08 -9.17
C MET A 20 17.54 -1.24 -9.67
N GLU A 21 17.61 0.03 -9.27
CA GLU A 21 18.73 0.92 -9.62
C GLU A 21 20.06 0.42 -9.02
N GLU A 22 20.05 -0.01 -7.76
CA GLU A 22 21.24 -0.54 -7.08
C GLU A 22 21.80 -1.81 -7.73
N TYR A 23 20.93 -2.64 -8.32
CA TYR A 23 21.33 -3.87 -9.01
C TYR A 23 21.43 -3.71 -10.55
N ASP A 24 21.39 -2.49 -11.07
CA ASP A 24 21.40 -2.18 -12.51
C ASP A 24 20.28 -2.90 -13.31
N TRP A 25 19.13 -3.14 -12.69
CA TRP A 25 17.96 -3.78 -13.31
C TRP A 25 17.06 -2.76 -14.01
N TYR A 26 17.46 -2.32 -15.19
CA TYR A 26 16.75 -1.26 -15.91
C TYR A 26 15.57 -1.72 -16.77
N ILE A 27 15.50 -3.02 -17.11
CA ILE A 27 14.43 -3.61 -17.94
C ILE A 27 13.44 -4.36 -17.05
N PHE A 28 12.19 -3.90 -17.01
CA PHE A 28 11.18 -4.49 -16.14
C PHE A 28 9.76 -4.41 -16.71
N SER A 29 8.86 -5.20 -16.15
CA SER A 29 7.42 -5.17 -16.41
C SER A 29 6.63 -4.97 -15.13
N ILE A 30 5.41 -4.45 -15.27
CA ILE A 30 4.47 -4.28 -14.16
C ILE A 30 3.28 -5.20 -14.36
N VAL A 31 2.92 -5.96 -13.32
CA VAL A 31 1.72 -6.78 -13.26
C VAL A 31 0.89 -6.31 -12.09
N THR A 32 -0.38 -5.97 -12.31
CA THR A 32 -1.29 -5.57 -11.24
C THR A 32 -2.63 -6.29 -11.35
N THR A 33 -3.36 -6.38 -10.24
CA THR A 33 -4.78 -6.73 -10.24
C THR A 33 -5.65 -5.48 -10.14
N TYR A 34 -6.97 -5.64 -10.10
CA TYR A 34 -7.92 -4.55 -9.82
C TYR A 34 -7.96 -4.13 -8.34
N TYR A 35 -7.05 -4.62 -7.49
CA TYR A 35 -7.00 -4.24 -6.10
C TYR A 35 -6.81 -2.72 -5.93
N PRO A 36 -7.54 -2.06 -5.01
CA PRO A 36 -7.44 -0.61 -4.81
C PRO A 36 -5.99 -0.13 -4.67
N GLY A 37 -5.65 0.99 -5.34
CA GLY A 37 -4.30 1.56 -5.35
C GLY A 37 -3.41 1.14 -6.51
N TYR A 38 -3.84 0.21 -7.38
CA TYR A 38 -3.04 -0.21 -8.55
C TYR A 38 -2.72 0.95 -9.52
N LEU A 39 -3.67 1.87 -9.74
CA LEU A 39 -3.45 3.04 -10.59
C LEU A 39 -2.40 3.99 -9.99
N ASP A 40 -2.46 4.20 -8.69
CA ASP A 40 -1.51 5.06 -7.98
C ASP A 40 -0.10 4.45 -8.04
N PHE A 41 0.00 3.13 -7.86
CA PHE A 41 1.24 2.38 -8.01
C PHE A 41 1.85 2.53 -9.42
N VAL A 42 1.06 2.25 -10.47
CA VAL A 42 1.52 2.35 -11.87
C VAL A 42 1.88 3.79 -12.23
N THR A 43 1.06 4.76 -11.83
CA THR A 43 1.28 6.19 -12.09
C THR A 43 2.55 6.68 -11.40
N LYS A 44 2.77 6.28 -10.14
CA LYS A 44 3.98 6.63 -9.40
C LYS A 44 5.24 6.09 -10.09
N ILE A 45 5.24 4.83 -10.51
CA ILE A 45 6.38 4.24 -11.20
C ILE A 45 6.64 4.96 -12.52
N ARG A 46 5.62 5.13 -13.37
CA ARG A 46 5.73 5.85 -14.64
C ARG A 46 6.29 7.26 -14.47
N SER A 47 5.73 8.02 -13.54
CA SER A 47 6.20 9.37 -13.24
C SER A 47 7.65 9.39 -12.75
N THR A 48 8.07 8.38 -11.98
CA THR A 48 9.44 8.33 -11.45
C THR A 48 10.45 7.98 -12.54
N ILE A 49 10.15 7.01 -13.43
CA ILE A 49 11.05 6.64 -14.53
C ILE A 49 11.14 7.75 -15.60
N GLU A 50 10.05 8.46 -15.89
CA GLU A 50 10.04 9.57 -16.86
C GLU A 50 10.88 10.76 -16.41
N ASN A 51 11.00 10.98 -15.10
CA ASN A 51 11.80 12.06 -14.52
C ASN A 51 13.24 11.63 -14.17
N SER A 52 13.60 10.37 -14.44
CA SER A 52 14.94 9.86 -14.17
C SER A 52 15.85 10.02 -15.38
N PHE A 53 17.15 10.20 -15.11
CA PHE A 53 18.21 10.09 -16.12
C PHE A 53 18.69 8.66 -16.33
N VAL A 54 18.22 7.73 -15.49
CA VAL A 54 18.47 6.30 -15.61
C VAL A 54 17.66 5.78 -16.80
N GLY A 55 18.31 5.07 -17.73
CA GLY A 55 17.70 4.59 -18.97
C GLY A 55 16.75 3.41 -18.75
N TRP A 56 15.68 3.63 -17.98
CA TRP A 56 14.65 2.64 -17.68
C TRP A 56 13.92 2.17 -18.95
N GLU A 57 13.65 0.88 -19.03
CA GLU A 57 12.87 0.24 -20.08
C GLU A 57 11.69 -0.53 -19.45
N LEU A 58 10.51 0.10 -19.49
CA LEU A 58 9.25 -0.53 -19.09
C LEU A 58 8.65 -1.25 -20.29
N GLU A 59 8.72 -2.59 -20.32
CA GLU A 59 8.26 -3.38 -21.47
C GLU A 59 6.73 -3.53 -21.49
N GLU A 60 6.14 -4.06 -20.41
CA GLU A 60 4.71 -4.37 -20.36
C GLU A 60 4.07 -3.89 -19.05
N VAL A 61 2.79 -3.52 -19.15
CA VAL A 61 1.92 -3.27 -18.00
C VAL A 61 0.66 -4.11 -18.14
N LEU A 62 0.59 -5.18 -17.34
CA LEU A 62 -0.51 -6.13 -17.36
C LEU A 62 -1.48 -5.86 -16.21
N LEU A 63 -2.76 -5.75 -16.53
CA LEU A 63 -3.85 -5.74 -15.56
C LEU A 63 -4.57 -7.09 -15.63
N LEU A 64 -4.55 -7.82 -14.51
CA LEU A 64 -5.14 -9.14 -14.35
C LEU A 64 -6.52 -9.03 -13.69
N ASP A 65 -7.49 -9.72 -14.25
CA ASP A 65 -8.85 -9.81 -13.71
C ASP A 65 -9.00 -11.10 -12.89
N MET A 66 -9.08 -10.94 -11.56
CA MET A 66 -9.20 -12.05 -10.60
C MET A 66 -10.66 -12.46 -10.34
N SER A 67 -11.65 -11.83 -11.00
CA SER A 67 -13.07 -12.03 -10.68
C SER A 67 -13.77 -13.16 -11.44
N VAL A 68 -13.07 -13.87 -12.34
CA VAL A 68 -13.69 -14.77 -13.31
C VAL A 68 -13.22 -16.22 -13.11
N ASP A 69 -14.17 -17.16 -13.02
CA ASP A 69 -13.93 -18.61 -12.84
C ASP A 69 -13.13 -19.29 -13.98
N ASP A 70 -12.96 -18.62 -15.13
CA ASP A 70 -12.13 -19.07 -16.27
C ASP A 70 -10.77 -18.32 -16.31
N GLY A 71 -10.36 -17.78 -15.14
CA GLY A 71 -9.28 -16.82 -14.95
C GLY A 71 -7.89 -17.35 -15.26
N ASP A 72 -7.62 -18.61 -14.92
CA ASP A 72 -6.26 -19.17 -15.01
C ASP A 72 -5.73 -19.17 -16.45
N SER A 73 -6.56 -19.52 -17.44
CA SER A 73 -6.15 -19.55 -18.84
C SER A 73 -5.86 -18.14 -19.39
N LYS A 74 -6.63 -17.13 -18.97
CA LYS A 74 -6.43 -15.73 -19.35
C LYS A 74 -5.19 -15.16 -18.69
N ILE A 75 -5.03 -15.38 -17.39
CA ILE A 75 -3.83 -14.99 -16.62
C ILE A 75 -2.61 -15.63 -17.25
N GLN A 76 -2.65 -16.93 -17.54
CA GLN A 76 -1.56 -17.66 -18.19
C GLN A 76 -1.19 -17.05 -19.55
N ASN A 77 -2.18 -16.69 -20.37
CA ASN A 77 -1.93 -16.07 -21.67
C ASN A 77 -1.37 -14.65 -21.58
N GLN A 78 -1.75 -13.89 -20.55
CA GLN A 78 -1.16 -12.57 -20.28
C GLN A 78 0.27 -12.70 -19.76
N LEU A 79 0.52 -13.60 -18.79
CA LEU A 79 1.84 -13.81 -18.20
C LEU A 79 2.87 -14.33 -19.22
N LYS A 80 2.46 -15.12 -20.22
CA LYS A 80 3.34 -15.57 -21.33
C LYS A 80 3.90 -14.42 -22.18
N LYS A 81 3.33 -13.22 -22.12
CA LYS A 81 3.84 -12.06 -22.85
C LYS A 81 5.05 -11.42 -22.18
N LEU A 82 5.28 -11.72 -20.90
CA LEU A 82 6.37 -11.14 -20.13
C LEU A 82 7.70 -11.75 -20.58
N GLN A 83 8.61 -10.89 -21.01
CA GLN A 83 9.99 -11.26 -21.33
C GLN A 83 11.02 -10.57 -20.43
N SER A 84 10.59 -9.58 -19.65
CA SER A 84 11.47 -8.82 -18.77
C SER A 84 12.08 -9.68 -17.66
N PRO A 85 13.36 -9.46 -17.31
CA PRO A 85 14.01 -10.18 -16.22
C PRO A 85 13.48 -9.78 -14.83
N VAL A 86 12.94 -8.57 -14.69
CA VAL A 86 12.35 -8.09 -13.43
C VAL A 86 10.87 -7.80 -13.60
N ILE A 87 10.06 -8.27 -12.65
CA ILE A 87 8.60 -8.14 -12.68
C ILE A 87 8.14 -7.54 -11.36
N LEU A 88 7.50 -6.38 -11.43
CA LEU A 88 6.86 -5.73 -10.29
C LEU A 88 5.41 -6.20 -10.19
N LEU A 89 5.02 -6.82 -9.09
CA LEU A 89 3.66 -7.33 -8.89
C LEU A 89 2.92 -6.58 -7.78
N TYR A 90 1.74 -6.04 -8.10
CA TYR A 90 0.84 -5.38 -7.15
C TYR A 90 -0.53 -6.09 -7.09
N CYS A 91 -0.80 -6.77 -5.98
CA CYS A 91 -2.05 -7.49 -5.73
C CYS A 91 -2.20 -7.80 -4.23
N THR A 92 -3.29 -8.47 -3.82
CA THR A 92 -3.36 -9.01 -2.45
C THR A 92 -2.52 -10.28 -2.30
N LYS A 93 -2.28 -10.71 -1.06
CA LYS A 93 -1.59 -11.96 -0.75
C LYS A 93 -2.32 -13.18 -1.32
N GLU A 94 -3.66 -13.18 -1.29
CA GLU A 94 -4.49 -14.26 -1.83
C GLU A 94 -4.41 -14.30 -3.36
N GLU A 95 -4.51 -13.14 -4.02
CA GLU A 95 -4.38 -13.05 -5.48
C GLU A 95 -2.97 -13.44 -5.94
N ALA A 96 -1.94 -13.02 -5.19
CA ALA A 96 -0.56 -13.39 -5.46
C ALA A 96 -0.35 -14.90 -5.46
N ASN A 97 -1.05 -15.63 -4.58
CA ASN A 97 -0.95 -17.08 -4.51
C ASN A 97 -1.35 -17.73 -5.84
N THR A 98 -2.52 -17.37 -6.36
CA THR A 98 -3.02 -17.83 -7.66
C THR A 98 -2.13 -17.37 -8.81
N ILE A 99 -1.67 -16.12 -8.78
CA ILE A 99 -0.78 -15.59 -9.83
C ILE A 99 0.54 -16.36 -9.86
N PHE A 100 1.14 -16.65 -8.71
CA PHE A 100 2.41 -17.39 -8.63
C PHE A 100 2.26 -18.85 -9.02
N GLU A 101 1.13 -19.50 -8.71
CA GLU A 101 0.82 -20.85 -9.19
C GLU A 101 0.80 -20.91 -10.73
N VAL A 102 0.13 -19.95 -11.37
CA VAL A 102 0.10 -19.84 -12.84
C VAL A 102 1.46 -19.44 -13.40
N ALA A 103 2.16 -18.51 -12.74
CA ALA A 103 3.51 -18.07 -13.12
C ALA A 103 4.52 -19.23 -13.09
N HIS A 104 4.40 -20.12 -12.11
CA HIS A 104 5.20 -21.34 -12.04
C HIS A 104 4.93 -22.27 -13.22
N SER A 105 3.66 -22.42 -13.59
CA SER A 105 3.24 -23.23 -14.75
C SER A 105 3.75 -22.70 -16.10
N VAL A 106 4.02 -21.39 -16.21
CA VAL A 106 4.61 -20.78 -17.42
C VAL A 106 6.13 -20.58 -17.34
N GLY A 107 6.75 -20.92 -16.20
CA GLY A 107 8.20 -20.90 -16.03
C GLY A 107 8.82 -19.54 -15.73
N ILE A 108 8.02 -18.51 -15.44
CA ILE A 108 8.52 -17.15 -15.14
C ILE A 108 8.83 -16.94 -13.65
N THR A 109 8.80 -18.02 -12.85
CA THR A 109 9.28 -18.04 -11.45
C THR A 109 10.65 -18.71 -11.29
N GLY A 110 11.25 -19.16 -12.41
CA GLY A 110 12.56 -19.81 -12.42
C GLY A 110 13.72 -18.81 -12.48
N TYR A 111 14.92 -19.36 -12.66
CA TYR A 111 16.13 -18.56 -12.84
C TYR A 111 16.03 -17.60 -14.02
N GLY A 112 16.54 -16.37 -13.83
CA GLY A 112 16.48 -15.30 -14.83
C GLY A 112 15.30 -14.36 -14.65
N TYR A 113 14.33 -14.71 -13.79
CA TYR A 113 13.23 -13.84 -13.40
C TYR A 113 13.33 -13.47 -11.92
N THR A 114 13.14 -12.19 -11.62
CA THR A 114 13.08 -11.66 -10.25
C THR A 114 11.76 -10.96 -10.06
N TRP A 115 11.01 -11.39 -9.04
CA TRP A 115 9.75 -10.78 -8.66
C TRP A 115 9.97 -9.82 -7.50
N ILE A 116 9.44 -8.60 -7.61
CA ILE A 116 9.45 -7.61 -6.55
C ILE A 116 8.02 -7.23 -6.22
N VAL A 117 7.66 -7.33 -4.94
CA VAL A 117 6.28 -7.10 -4.46
C VAL A 117 6.24 -6.10 -3.30
N PRO A 118 5.15 -5.34 -3.15
CA PRO A 118 4.94 -4.49 -1.98
C PRO A 118 4.66 -5.33 -0.73
N SER A 119 4.64 -4.66 0.42
CA SER A 119 4.27 -5.23 1.73
C SER A 119 2.90 -5.90 1.73
N LEU A 120 1.98 -5.46 0.88
CA LEU A 120 0.63 -6.02 0.75
C LEU A 120 0.64 -7.52 0.37
N VAL A 121 1.61 -7.94 -0.45
CA VAL A 121 1.71 -9.33 -0.92
C VAL A 121 2.44 -10.21 0.10
N ALA A 122 3.52 -9.71 0.70
CA ALA A 122 4.22 -10.43 1.75
C ALA A 122 3.31 -10.59 2.99
N GLY A 123 2.58 -9.54 3.33
CA GLY A 123 1.73 -9.48 4.52
C GLY A 123 2.54 -9.84 5.76
N ASP A 124 2.02 -10.78 6.54
CA ASP A 124 2.74 -11.39 7.65
C ASP A 124 3.85 -12.33 7.15
N ALA A 125 5.09 -12.05 7.55
CA ALA A 125 6.27 -12.82 7.20
C ALA A 125 6.38 -14.18 7.92
N GLU A 126 5.50 -14.47 8.90
CA GLU A 126 5.46 -15.76 9.58
C GLU A 126 4.85 -16.88 8.72
N VAL A 127 3.89 -16.54 7.85
CA VAL A 127 3.17 -17.51 7.02
C VAL A 127 3.44 -17.23 5.54
N ILE A 128 4.35 -18.00 4.95
CA ILE A 128 4.72 -17.88 3.53
C ILE A 128 4.06 -19.03 2.76
N PRO A 129 3.19 -18.74 1.76
CA PRO A 129 2.60 -19.78 0.89
C PRO A 129 3.67 -20.55 0.12
N ALA A 130 3.40 -21.82 -0.20
CA ALA A 130 4.36 -22.70 -0.87
C ALA A 130 4.58 -22.32 -2.35
N GLU A 131 3.62 -21.61 -2.92
CA GLU A 131 3.58 -21.16 -4.31
C GLU A 131 4.50 -19.95 -4.53
N PHE A 132 4.91 -19.27 -3.47
CA PHE A 132 5.76 -18.09 -3.56
C PHE A 132 7.16 -18.50 -4.03
N PRO A 133 7.69 -17.85 -5.08
CA PRO A 133 8.96 -18.27 -5.67
C PRO A 133 10.14 -17.98 -4.73
N THR A 134 11.13 -18.85 -4.78
CA THR A 134 12.41 -18.58 -4.10
C THR A 134 13.09 -17.37 -4.75
N GLY A 135 13.60 -16.45 -3.93
CA GLY A 135 14.19 -15.21 -4.43
C GLY A 135 13.19 -14.07 -4.66
N LEU A 136 11.94 -14.22 -4.21
CA LEU A 136 10.96 -13.13 -4.15
C LEU A 136 11.50 -12.00 -3.25
N ILE A 137 11.52 -10.77 -3.79
CA ILE A 137 11.91 -9.57 -3.05
C ILE A 137 10.64 -8.85 -2.62
N SER A 138 10.54 -8.48 -1.34
CA SER A 138 9.45 -7.65 -0.85
C SER A 138 9.96 -6.45 -0.07
N VAL A 139 9.23 -5.33 -0.18
CA VAL A 139 9.42 -4.15 0.65
C VAL A 139 8.37 -4.17 1.76
N SER A 140 8.78 -4.58 2.97
CA SER A 140 7.93 -4.60 4.16
C SER A 140 8.29 -3.48 5.14
N TYR A 141 7.35 -3.17 6.02
CA TYR A 141 7.61 -2.31 7.17
C TYR A 141 8.39 -3.11 8.22
N ASP A 142 9.35 -2.48 8.88
CA ASP A 142 10.18 -3.15 9.88
C ASP A 142 9.34 -3.52 11.11
N GLU A 143 9.07 -4.81 11.26
CA GLU A 143 8.36 -5.37 12.40
C GLU A 143 9.29 -5.91 13.49
N TRP A 144 10.56 -6.11 13.17
CA TRP A 144 11.50 -6.80 14.05
C TRP A 144 12.04 -5.84 15.12
N ASP A 145 12.40 -4.63 14.74
CA ASP A 145 12.90 -3.61 15.70
C ASP A 145 11.77 -2.73 16.28
N TYR A 146 10.55 -2.82 15.71
CA TYR A 146 9.41 -2.02 16.12
C TYR A 146 8.18 -2.86 16.49
N GLY A 147 8.26 -3.48 17.67
CA GLY A 147 7.22 -4.36 18.21
C GLY A 147 5.88 -3.68 18.53
N LEU A 148 4.86 -4.51 18.75
CA LEU A 148 3.47 -4.07 18.96
C LEU A 148 3.30 -3.08 20.13
N GLU A 149 3.99 -3.29 21.26
CA GLU A 149 3.90 -2.37 22.41
C GLU A 149 4.39 -0.97 22.07
N ALA A 150 5.47 -0.85 21.30
CA ALA A 150 6.00 0.43 20.84
C ALA A 150 5.03 1.10 19.86
N ARG A 151 4.43 0.34 18.92
CA ARG A 151 3.41 0.83 17.99
C ARG A 151 2.19 1.39 18.74
N VAL A 152 1.67 0.66 19.73
CA VAL A 152 0.52 1.12 20.52
C VAL A 152 0.86 2.38 21.31
N ARG A 153 2.04 2.40 21.96
CA ARG A 153 2.52 3.57 22.70
C ARG A 153 2.58 4.80 21.81
N ASP A 154 3.15 4.68 20.61
CA ASP A 154 3.32 5.81 19.70
C ASP A 154 1.98 6.25 19.11
N GLY A 155 1.06 5.31 18.83
CA GLY A 155 -0.32 5.63 18.43
C GLY A 155 -1.09 6.42 19.48
N VAL A 156 -0.99 6.00 20.75
CA VAL A 156 -1.56 6.75 21.88
C VAL A 156 -0.90 8.12 22.02
N ALA A 157 0.42 8.21 21.85
CA ALA A 157 1.14 9.46 21.92
C ALA A 157 0.68 10.45 20.83
N VAL A 158 0.52 10.02 19.58
CA VAL A 158 0.02 10.86 18.49
C VAL A 158 -1.36 11.43 18.81
N ILE A 159 -2.29 10.60 19.31
CA ILE A 159 -3.65 11.05 19.68
C ILE A 159 -3.60 12.03 20.86
N ALA A 160 -2.81 11.71 21.90
CA ALA A 160 -2.69 12.55 23.09
C ALA A 160 -2.08 13.92 22.76
N MET A 161 -1.02 13.95 21.94
CA MET A 161 -0.39 15.19 21.49
C MET A 161 -1.35 16.01 20.61
N ALA A 162 -2.02 15.39 19.63
CA ALA A 162 -3.00 16.08 18.80
C ALA A 162 -4.16 16.67 19.62
N THR A 163 -4.64 15.92 20.62
CA THR A 163 -5.68 16.39 21.56
C THR A 163 -5.18 17.55 22.40
N SER A 164 -3.95 17.46 22.93
CA SER A 164 -3.34 18.54 23.73
C SER A 164 -3.20 19.82 22.90
N THR A 165 -2.67 19.74 21.68
CA THR A 165 -2.57 20.89 20.77
C THR A 165 -3.95 21.46 20.43
N MET A 166 -4.93 20.61 20.11
CA MET A 166 -6.29 21.05 19.83
C MET A 166 -6.94 21.75 21.03
N MET A 167 -6.73 21.26 22.25
CA MET A 167 -7.26 21.88 23.47
C MET A 167 -6.61 23.23 23.75
N LEU A 168 -5.30 23.39 23.49
CA LEU A 168 -4.61 24.66 23.64
C LEU A 168 -5.09 25.69 22.60
N ASP A 169 -5.27 25.28 21.34
CA ASP A 169 -5.64 26.19 20.26
C ASP A 169 -7.13 26.55 20.24
N ARG A 170 -8.00 25.58 20.55
CA ARG A 170 -9.46 25.71 20.37
C ARG A 170 -10.25 25.57 21.66
N GLY A 171 -9.62 25.26 22.79
CA GLY A 171 -10.28 25.08 24.08
C GLY A 171 -10.98 23.71 24.26
N ALA A 172 -11.39 23.43 25.49
CA ALA A 172 -11.86 22.11 25.94
C ALA A 172 -13.22 21.64 25.36
N HIS A 173 -13.96 22.52 24.68
CA HIS A 173 -15.27 22.20 24.08
C HIS A 173 -15.18 21.37 22.79
N THR A 174 -13.96 20.99 22.39
CA THR A 174 -13.66 20.18 21.21
C THR A 174 -13.74 18.67 21.47
N LEU A 175 -13.84 18.25 22.73
CA LEU A 175 -14.00 16.84 23.10
C LEU A 175 -15.43 16.38 22.76
N MET A 176 -15.56 15.43 21.83
CA MET A 176 -16.85 14.90 21.39
C MET A 176 -17.33 13.71 22.23
N LYS A 177 -18.65 13.49 22.25
CA LYS A 177 -19.28 12.31 22.86
C LYS A 177 -19.02 11.05 22.03
N SER A 178 -18.78 9.94 22.70
CA SER A 178 -18.57 8.61 22.13
C SER A 178 -19.92 7.91 21.93
N GLU A 179 -20.66 8.26 20.87
CA GLU A 179 -21.96 7.63 20.59
C GLU A 179 -22.07 7.26 19.10
N CYS A 180 -22.32 5.97 18.81
CA CYS A 180 -22.40 5.46 17.43
C CYS A 180 -23.81 5.59 16.82
N HIS A 181 -24.84 5.78 17.65
CA HIS A 181 -26.25 5.79 17.24
C HIS A 181 -26.99 7.11 17.53
N GLY A 182 -26.33 8.09 18.16
CA GLY A 182 -26.90 9.40 18.43
C GLY A 182 -26.83 10.31 17.20
N ALA A 183 -27.92 11.01 16.86
CA ALA A 183 -27.88 12.05 15.84
C ALA A 183 -26.88 13.14 16.27
N THR A 184 -26.06 13.63 15.35
CA THR A 184 -25.17 14.77 15.61
C THR A 184 -26.04 15.98 15.93
N ASP A 185 -26.15 16.33 17.22
CA ASP A 185 -26.97 17.45 17.65
C ASP A 185 -26.56 18.72 16.90
N LYS A 186 -27.47 19.20 16.05
CA LYS A 186 -27.34 20.52 15.43
C LYS A 186 -27.20 21.52 16.56
N LYS A 187 -26.04 22.20 16.63
CA LYS A 187 -25.83 23.37 17.50
C LYS A 187 -27.06 24.27 17.43
N GLY A 188 -27.82 24.33 18.52
CA GLY A 188 -28.84 25.35 18.72
C GLY A 188 -28.20 26.74 18.68
N PRO A 189 -28.94 27.77 18.22
CA PRO A 189 -28.38 29.09 18.01
C PRO A 189 -27.87 29.68 19.33
N ILE A 190 -26.74 30.39 19.24
CA ILE A 190 -26.13 31.18 20.30
C ILE A 190 -27.23 32.06 20.92
N ALA A 191 -27.69 31.73 22.12
CA ALA A 191 -28.54 32.61 22.90
C ALA A 191 -27.65 33.75 23.40
N GLY A 192 -27.87 34.94 22.83
CA GLY A 192 -27.21 36.17 23.26
C GLY A 192 -27.43 36.41 24.75
N ASN A 193 -26.36 36.82 25.42
CA ASN A 193 -26.34 37.21 26.82
C ASN A 193 -27.19 38.47 27.03
N PRO A 194 -28.36 38.44 27.70
CA PRO A 194 -29.14 39.62 27.97
C PRO A 194 -28.89 40.02 29.42
N ASN A 195 -27.72 40.60 29.72
CA ASN A 195 -27.49 41.35 30.96
C ASN A 195 -26.22 42.20 30.82
N GLU A 196 -26.33 43.23 30.00
CA GLU A 196 -25.44 44.40 30.06
C GLU A 196 -26.28 45.67 30.03
N VAL A 197 -27.06 45.93 31.11
CA VAL A 197 -27.45 47.28 31.52
C VAL A 197 -27.68 47.28 33.04
N LEU A 198 -27.10 48.26 33.73
CA LEU A 198 -27.24 48.64 35.15
C LEU A 198 -26.21 48.05 36.13
N ARG A 199 -24.97 48.56 36.07
CA ARG A 199 -24.47 49.54 37.07
C ARG A 199 -23.13 50.13 36.66
#